data_AF-A0A832W4E1-F1
#
_entry.id   AF-A0A832W4E1-F1
#
_cell.length_a   1.000
_cell.length_b   1.000
_cell.length_c   1.000
_cell.angle_alpha   90.00
_cell.angle_beta   90.00
_cell.angle_gamma   90.00
#
_symmetry.space_group_name_H-M   'P 1'
#
loop_
_entity.id
_entity.type
_entity.pdbx_description
1 polymer ?
#
loop_
_entity_poly.entity_id
_entity_poly.type
_entity_poly.pdbx_seq_one_letter_code
_entity_poly.pdbx_strand_id
1 'polypeptide(L)'
;MKALIIMDMTNDFVFEKYEHEREEYEGKLVAPLAKTIIEPIAALVRKIVSGGTVSLFRLSKDHYDAFMNPELELKIVELGIDEIYMTGLVDEVCIYRNALGFLERGYRTNVVKGCTAPFEPEIGEKALKELSSCGVQMVDDIPAGIGVILLLEDEHDENSEEIKSGSWPPHSMKGTPGALTIKPVRDALEGRK
;
A
#
# COMPACT_ATOMS: atom_id res chain seq x y z
N MET A 1 3.70 -18.49 -4.20
CA MET A 1 2.78 -17.67 -5.01
C MET A 1 3.23 -16.22 -4.95
N LYS A 2 3.05 -15.47 -6.05
CA LYS A 2 3.47 -14.05 -6.12
C LYS A 2 2.32 -13.12 -5.78
N ALA A 3 2.60 -12.08 -4.99
CA ALA A 3 1.61 -11.08 -4.61
C ALA A 3 2.04 -9.66 -4.98
N LEU A 4 1.09 -8.85 -5.45
CA LEU A 4 1.22 -7.39 -5.47
C LEU A 4 0.69 -6.84 -4.13
N ILE A 5 1.47 -6.00 -3.47
CA ILE A 5 1.06 -5.24 -2.28
C ILE A 5 0.83 -3.78 -2.70
N ILE A 6 -0.33 -3.24 -2.34
CA ILE A 6 -0.67 -1.83 -2.48
C ILE A 6 -0.83 -1.25 -1.08
N MET A 7 0.11 -0.40 -0.68
CA MET A 7 0.20 0.19 0.64
C MET A 7 -0.48 1.56 0.67
N ASP A 8 -1.42 1.78 1.59
CA ASP A 8 -1.97 3.09 1.96
C ASP A 8 -2.40 4.01 0.79
N MET A 9 -2.87 3.42 -0.32
CA MET A 9 -3.44 4.19 -1.43
C MET A 9 -4.89 4.58 -1.11
N THR A 10 -5.12 5.20 0.06
CA THR A 10 -6.42 5.71 0.50
C THR A 10 -6.60 7.19 0.12
N ASN A 11 -7.82 7.70 0.19
CA ASN A 11 -8.10 9.09 -0.18
C ASN A 11 -7.33 10.10 0.69
N ASP A 12 -7.19 9.85 1.99
CA ASP A 12 -6.54 10.77 2.94
C ASP A 12 -5.04 10.95 2.69
N PHE A 13 -4.40 9.96 2.09
CA PHE A 13 -2.98 10.02 1.70
C PHE A 13 -2.75 10.60 0.31
N VAL A 14 -3.75 10.53 -0.57
CA VAL A 14 -3.53 10.79 -2.01
C VAL A 14 -4.03 12.16 -2.46
N PHE A 15 -5.13 12.66 -1.91
CA PHE A 15 -5.81 13.84 -2.43
C PHE A 15 -5.93 14.94 -1.38
N GLU A 16 -5.49 16.17 -1.67
CA GLU A 16 -5.81 17.31 -0.80
C GLU A 16 -7.32 17.53 -0.70
N LYS A 17 -8.04 17.27 -1.79
CA LYS A 17 -9.51 17.30 -1.87
C LYS A 17 -10.03 16.18 -2.75
N TYR A 18 -11.13 15.56 -2.35
CA TYR A 18 -11.78 14.50 -3.10
C TYR A 18 -13.30 14.49 -2.90
N GLU A 19 -14.03 13.96 -3.87
CA GLU A 19 -15.50 13.84 -3.80
C GLU A 19 -15.91 12.43 -3.40
N HIS A 20 -16.89 12.31 -2.52
CA HIS A 20 -17.57 11.06 -2.19
C HIS A 20 -19.06 11.33 -2.00
N GLU A 21 -19.93 10.54 -2.65
CA GLU A 21 -21.39 10.69 -2.55
C GLU A 21 -21.92 12.13 -2.79
N ARG A 22 -21.27 12.88 -3.70
CA ARG A 22 -21.56 14.28 -4.05
C ARG A 22 -21.21 15.30 -2.97
N GLU A 23 -20.43 14.90 -1.98
CA GLU A 23 -19.85 15.79 -0.97
C GLU A 23 -18.33 15.90 -1.16
N GLU A 24 -17.77 17.09 -0.89
CA GLU A 24 -16.33 17.34 -0.94
C GLU A 24 -15.71 17.10 0.44
N TYR A 25 -14.58 16.39 0.45
CA TYR A 25 -13.78 16.06 1.61
C TYR A 25 -12.35 16.57 1.41
N GLU A 26 -11.64 16.78 2.52
CA GLU A 26 -10.23 17.17 2.53
C GLU A 26 -9.38 16.03 3.08
N GLY A 27 -8.33 15.66 2.36
CA GLY A 27 -7.37 14.65 2.81
C GLY A 27 -6.61 15.11 4.04
N LYS A 28 -6.25 14.14 4.90
CA LYS A 28 -5.71 14.42 6.23
C LYS A 28 -4.20 14.26 6.36
N LEU A 29 -3.59 13.43 5.53
CA LEU A 29 -2.16 13.11 5.62
C LEU A 29 -1.56 12.93 4.21
N VAL A 30 -1.77 13.92 3.36
CA VAL A 30 -1.48 13.81 1.93
C VAL A 30 0.02 13.79 1.67
N ALA A 31 0.49 12.72 1.00
CA ALA A 31 1.86 12.67 0.49
C ALA A 31 1.96 13.51 -0.80
N PRO A 32 2.88 14.50 -0.89
CA PRO A 32 2.88 15.46 -2.00
C PRO A 32 3.01 14.85 -3.39
N LEU A 33 3.67 13.70 -3.50
CA LEU A 33 3.91 12.99 -4.75
C LEU A 33 2.95 11.80 -4.96
N ALA A 34 1.98 11.56 -4.08
CA ALA A 34 1.07 10.42 -4.19
C ALA A 34 0.32 10.34 -5.51
N LYS A 35 -0.07 11.48 -6.09
CA LYS A 35 -0.79 11.51 -7.36
C LYS A 35 0.04 10.99 -8.54
N THR A 36 1.37 11.06 -8.47
CA THR A 36 2.24 10.63 -9.57
C THR A 36 2.29 9.12 -9.73
N ILE A 37 1.92 8.37 -8.69
CA ILE A 37 1.96 6.89 -8.69
C ILE A 37 0.59 6.23 -8.91
N ILE A 38 -0.50 7.01 -9.01
CA ILE A 38 -1.86 6.48 -9.21
C ILE A 38 -1.95 5.66 -10.50
N GLU A 39 -1.61 6.26 -11.64
CA GLU A 39 -1.73 5.61 -12.94
C GLU A 39 -0.72 4.46 -13.11
N PRO A 40 0.56 4.59 -12.68
CA PRO A 40 1.48 3.45 -12.62
C PRO A 40 0.90 2.24 -11.87
N ILE A 41 0.37 2.45 -10.65
CA ILE A 41 -0.24 1.36 -9.86
C ILE A 41 -1.49 0.81 -10.56
N ALA A 42 -2.39 1.67 -11.05
CA ALA A 42 -3.60 1.25 -11.73
C ALA A 42 -3.30 0.44 -13.01
N ALA A 43 -2.23 0.78 -13.73
CA ALA A 43 -1.75 0.03 -14.89
C ALA A 43 -1.24 -1.37 -14.51
N LEU A 44 -0.49 -1.49 -13.41
CA LEU A 44 -0.08 -2.79 -12.87
C LEU A 44 -1.28 -3.65 -12.48
N VAL A 45 -2.28 -3.06 -11.80
CA VAL A 45 -3.51 -3.76 -11.45
C VAL A 45 -4.23 -4.25 -12.71
N ARG A 46 -4.42 -3.40 -13.72
CA ARG A 46 -5.03 -3.79 -15.01
C ARG A 46 -4.26 -4.93 -15.69
N LYS A 47 -2.93 -4.89 -15.66
CA LYS A 47 -2.06 -5.95 -16.20
C LYS A 47 -2.29 -7.29 -15.48
N ILE A 48 -2.46 -7.27 -14.16
CA ILE A 48 -2.73 -8.48 -13.37
C ILE A 48 -4.13 -9.04 -13.67
N VAL A 49 -5.18 -8.21 -13.55
CA VAL A 49 -6.58 -8.67 -13.69
C VAL A 49 -6.90 -9.13 -15.12
N SER A 50 -6.23 -8.58 -16.14
CA SER A 50 -6.36 -9.05 -17.53
C SER A 50 -5.59 -10.34 -17.81
N GLY A 51 -4.62 -10.69 -16.96
CA GLY A 51 -3.79 -11.89 -17.08
C GLY A 51 -4.43 -13.18 -16.55
N GLY A 52 -5.55 -13.09 -15.83
CA GLY A 52 -6.28 -14.25 -15.31
C GLY A 52 -6.95 -13.99 -13.96
N THR A 53 -7.39 -15.07 -13.32
CA THR A 53 -8.00 -15.01 -11.99
C THR A 53 -6.98 -14.60 -10.93
N VAL A 54 -7.34 -13.60 -10.13
CA VAL A 54 -6.52 -13.06 -9.03
C VAL A 54 -7.35 -12.96 -7.77
N SER A 55 -6.80 -13.37 -6.64
CA SER A 55 -7.43 -13.16 -5.34
C SER A 55 -7.13 -11.76 -4.82
N LEU A 56 -8.12 -11.08 -4.24
CA LEU A 56 -7.94 -9.77 -3.61
C LEU A 56 -8.32 -9.87 -2.15
N PHE A 57 -7.45 -9.34 -1.29
CA PHE A 57 -7.74 -9.15 0.12
C PHE A 57 -7.42 -7.71 0.50
N ARG A 58 -8.27 -7.11 1.31
CA ARG A 58 -7.96 -5.87 2.04
C ARG A 58 -7.76 -6.25 3.50
N LEU A 59 -6.61 -5.92 4.04
CA LEU A 59 -6.30 -6.05 5.46
C LEU A 59 -6.01 -4.65 5.98
N SER A 60 -6.85 -4.18 6.89
CA SER A 60 -6.59 -2.91 7.54
C SER A 60 -5.44 -3.02 8.53
N LYS A 61 -4.75 -1.92 8.72
CA LYS A 61 -3.77 -1.73 9.80
C LYS A 61 -4.10 -0.41 10.50
N ASP A 62 -3.85 -0.36 11.80
CA ASP A 62 -3.97 0.85 12.60
C ASP A 62 -2.60 1.33 13.11
N HIS A 63 -1.55 0.80 12.48
CA HIS A 63 -0.16 1.07 12.72
C HIS A 63 0.60 0.98 11.38
N TYR A 64 1.67 1.76 11.20
CA TYR A 64 2.52 1.76 10.01
C TYR A 64 3.15 0.40 9.69
N ASP A 65 3.20 -0.50 10.68
CA ASP A 65 3.64 -1.89 10.55
C ASP A 65 2.42 -2.81 10.35
N ALA A 66 2.21 -3.30 9.13
CA ALA A 66 1.06 -4.12 8.80
C ALA A 66 1.08 -5.50 9.50
N PHE A 67 2.24 -5.96 9.98
CA PHE A 67 2.34 -7.20 10.75
C PHE A 67 1.82 -7.07 12.19
N MET A 68 1.45 -5.85 12.63
CA MET A 68 0.67 -5.67 13.86
C MET A 68 -0.76 -6.23 13.73
N ASN A 69 -1.25 -6.40 12.50
CA ASN A 69 -2.45 -7.18 12.23
C ASN A 69 -2.07 -8.67 12.06
N PRO A 70 -2.41 -9.56 13.01
CA PRO A 70 -2.04 -10.98 12.94
C PRO A 70 -2.69 -11.71 11.75
N GLU A 71 -3.76 -11.18 11.16
CA GLU A 71 -4.39 -11.76 9.98
C GLU A 71 -3.47 -11.71 8.75
N LEU A 72 -2.54 -10.76 8.69
CA LEU A 72 -1.59 -10.65 7.57
C LEU A 72 -0.73 -11.90 7.48
N GLU A 73 -0.13 -12.32 8.58
CA GLU A 73 0.75 -13.49 8.61
C GLU A 73 -0.03 -14.77 8.27
N LEU A 74 -1.22 -14.92 8.85
CA LEU A 74 -2.11 -16.05 8.55
C LEU A 74 -2.47 -16.10 7.06
N LYS A 75 -2.84 -14.96 6.47
CA LYS A 75 -3.26 -14.88 5.06
C LYS A 75 -2.10 -15.17 4.11
N ILE A 76 -0.91 -14.64 4.38
CA ILE A 76 0.28 -14.88 3.55
C ILE A 76 0.62 -16.37 3.52
N VAL A 77 0.58 -17.04 4.69
CA VAL A 77 0.84 -18.48 4.81
C VAL A 77 -0.25 -19.31 4.13
N GLU A 78 -1.53 -19.01 4.38
CA GLU A 78 -2.68 -19.70 3.79
C GLU A 78 -2.64 -19.69 2.26
N LEU A 79 -2.27 -18.54 1.68
CA LEU A 79 -2.16 -18.36 0.23
C LEU A 79 -0.83 -18.91 -0.34
N GLY A 80 0.10 -19.38 0.51
CA GLY A 80 1.41 -19.84 0.07
C GLY A 80 2.18 -18.75 -0.68
N ILE A 81 2.06 -17.49 -0.25
CA ILE A 81 2.82 -16.37 -0.82
C ILE A 81 4.28 -16.54 -0.41
N ASP A 82 5.20 -16.43 -1.36
CA ASP A 82 6.65 -16.55 -1.12
C ASP A 82 7.46 -15.39 -1.72
N GLU A 83 6.78 -14.51 -2.47
CA GLU A 83 7.38 -13.39 -3.16
C GLU A 83 6.38 -12.24 -3.32
N ILE A 84 6.81 -11.03 -2.97
CA ILE A 84 5.97 -9.84 -2.97
C ILE A 84 6.57 -8.73 -3.83
N TYR A 85 5.68 -7.90 -4.36
CA TYR A 85 5.97 -6.71 -5.15
C TYR A 85 5.22 -5.55 -4.51
N MET A 86 5.95 -4.65 -3.86
CA MET A 86 5.38 -3.56 -3.07
C MET A 86 5.28 -2.27 -3.87
N THR A 87 4.12 -1.62 -3.71
CA THR A 87 3.74 -0.33 -4.29
C THR A 87 2.97 0.48 -3.25
N GLY A 88 2.77 1.77 -3.47
CA GLY A 88 1.94 2.63 -2.64
C GLY A 88 2.74 3.62 -1.80
N LEU A 89 2.24 3.92 -0.60
CA LEU A 89 2.69 5.03 0.24
C LEU A 89 3.11 4.55 1.63
N VAL A 90 3.96 5.26 2.37
CA VAL A 90 5.01 6.18 1.88
C VAL A 90 6.38 5.52 2.01
N ASP A 91 7.33 5.92 1.15
CA ASP A 91 8.66 5.31 1.02
C ASP A 91 9.38 5.10 2.36
N GLU A 92 9.42 6.15 3.19
CA GLU A 92 10.20 6.23 4.43
C GLU A 92 9.47 5.75 5.69
N VAL A 93 8.20 5.31 5.57
CA VAL A 93 7.39 4.84 6.70
C VAL A 93 6.83 3.45 6.41
N CYS A 94 5.65 3.36 5.79
CA CYS A 94 4.96 2.09 5.59
C CYS A 94 5.66 1.20 4.55
N ILE A 95 6.18 1.77 3.46
CA ILE A 95 6.97 0.99 2.49
C ILE A 95 8.24 0.46 3.16
N TYR A 96 8.99 1.32 3.84
CA TYR A 96 10.20 0.93 4.57
C TYR A 96 9.96 -0.19 5.59
N ARG A 97 9.03 0.05 6.53
CA ARG A 97 8.76 -0.88 7.62
C ARG A 97 8.28 -2.24 7.12
N ASN A 98 7.34 -2.24 6.17
CA ASN A 98 6.76 -3.48 5.70
C ASN A 98 7.72 -4.22 4.76
N ALA A 99 8.48 -3.53 3.90
CA ALA A 99 9.47 -4.20 3.06
C ALA A 99 10.53 -4.93 3.91
N LEU A 100 11.02 -4.31 4.99
CA LEU A 100 11.87 -4.99 5.97
C LEU A 100 11.12 -6.14 6.66
N GLY A 101 9.89 -5.92 7.12
CA GLY A 101 9.11 -6.96 7.81
C GLY A 101 8.88 -8.22 6.97
N PHE A 102 8.64 -8.08 5.66
CA PHE A 102 8.59 -9.20 4.72
C PHE A 102 9.96 -9.86 4.52
N LEU A 103 11.01 -9.06 4.35
CA LEU A 103 12.36 -9.56 4.15
C LEU A 103 12.86 -10.38 5.35
N GLU A 104 12.67 -9.87 6.57
CA GLU A 104 13.06 -10.52 7.83
C GLU A 104 12.33 -11.86 8.06
N ARG A 105 11.12 -12.01 7.51
CA ARG A 105 10.34 -13.25 7.53
C ARG A 105 10.69 -14.21 6.38
N GLY A 106 11.69 -13.87 5.56
CA GLY A 106 12.22 -14.74 4.50
C GLY A 106 11.48 -14.67 3.17
N TYR A 107 10.59 -13.69 2.96
CA TYR A 107 9.90 -13.50 1.68
C TYR A 107 10.83 -12.80 0.67
N ARG A 108 10.76 -13.23 -0.60
CA ARG A 108 11.42 -12.51 -1.69
C ARG A 108 10.73 -11.15 -1.86
N THR A 109 11.42 -10.08 -1.48
CA THR A 109 10.81 -8.76 -1.32
C THR A 109 11.32 -7.82 -2.41
N ASN A 110 10.38 -7.27 -3.18
CA ASN A 110 10.66 -6.34 -4.27
C ASN A 110 9.85 -5.05 -4.09
N VAL A 111 10.44 -3.90 -4.40
CA VAL A 111 9.74 -2.61 -4.52
C VAL A 111 9.72 -2.20 -5.99
N VAL A 112 8.54 -1.84 -6.50
CA VAL A 112 8.37 -1.49 -7.92
C VAL A 112 8.64 0.00 -8.11
N LYS A 113 9.70 0.31 -8.86
CA LYS A 113 10.12 1.69 -9.14
C LYS A 113 9.02 2.47 -9.84
N GLY A 114 8.85 3.74 -9.45
CA GLY A 114 7.81 4.62 -10.01
C GLY A 114 6.38 4.29 -9.53
N CYS A 115 6.23 3.32 -8.63
CA CYS A 115 4.95 2.96 -8.00
C CYS A 115 4.97 3.19 -6.48
N THR A 116 5.93 3.96 -5.97
CA THR A 116 5.97 4.41 -4.58
C THR A 116 6.30 5.91 -4.52
N ALA A 117 5.90 6.57 -3.44
CA ALA A 117 6.14 8.00 -3.26
C ALA A 117 6.39 8.34 -1.79
N PRO A 118 7.24 9.34 -1.51
CA PRO A 118 7.57 9.76 -0.14
C PRO A 118 6.71 10.93 0.34
N PHE A 119 6.78 11.23 1.63
CA PHE A 119 6.43 12.57 2.11
C PHE A 119 7.53 13.55 1.72
N GLU A 120 8.78 13.18 2.01
CA GLU A 120 9.97 13.99 1.73
C GLU A 120 10.91 13.25 0.76
N PRO A 121 11.15 13.77 -0.46
CA PRO A 121 11.95 13.09 -1.47
C PRO A 121 13.33 12.62 -1.00
N GLU A 122 14.05 13.42 -0.22
CA GLU A 122 15.38 13.06 0.27
C GLU A 122 15.34 11.93 1.31
N ILE A 123 14.31 11.91 2.17
CA ILE A 123 14.15 10.86 3.18
C ILE A 123 13.71 9.56 2.52
N GLY A 124 12.74 9.62 1.61
CA GLY A 124 12.31 8.48 0.80
C GLY A 124 13.46 7.84 0.02
N GLU A 125 14.29 8.64 -0.65
CA GLU A 125 15.45 8.12 -1.39
C GLU A 125 16.44 7.40 -0.47
N LYS A 126 16.69 7.92 0.74
CA LYS A 126 17.54 7.26 1.74
C LYS A 126 16.93 5.95 2.20
N ALA A 127 15.64 5.92 2.49
CA ALA A 127 14.92 4.72 2.90
C ALA A 127 14.99 3.61 1.84
N LEU A 128 14.73 3.94 0.57
CA LEU A 128 14.82 2.98 -0.53
C LEU A 128 16.26 2.45 -0.75
N LYS A 129 17.28 3.30 -0.58
CA LYS A 129 18.69 2.88 -0.63
C LYS A 129 19.03 1.91 0.51
N GLU A 130 18.55 2.18 1.72
CA GLU A 130 18.74 1.31 2.87
C GLU A 130 18.06 -0.04 2.66
N LEU A 131 16.80 -0.07 2.21
CA LEU A 131 16.10 -1.30 1.83
C LEU A 131 16.89 -2.13 0.82
N SER A 132 17.43 -1.46 -0.20
CA SER A 132 18.25 -2.13 -1.22
C SER A 132 19.52 -2.73 -0.61
N SER A 133 20.18 -2.03 0.32
CA SER A 133 21.36 -2.55 1.03
C SER A 133 21.05 -3.73 1.95
N CYS A 134 19.82 -3.80 2.47
CA CYS A 134 19.33 -4.94 3.27
C CYS A 134 18.99 -6.16 2.41
N GLY A 135 18.78 -5.98 1.10
CA GLY A 135 18.50 -7.08 0.16
C GLY A 135 17.16 -7.00 -0.56
N VAL A 136 16.34 -5.96 -0.29
CA VAL A 136 15.12 -5.70 -1.05
C VAL A 136 15.49 -5.33 -2.49
N GLN A 137 14.84 -5.94 -3.48
CA GLN A 137 15.15 -5.68 -4.87
C GLN A 137 14.32 -4.50 -5.40
N MET A 138 14.97 -3.54 -6.07
CA MET A 138 14.29 -2.46 -6.78
C MET A 138 14.03 -2.89 -8.22
N VAL A 139 12.78 -3.14 -8.59
CA VAL A 139 12.40 -3.70 -9.90
C VAL A 139 11.67 -2.68 -10.78
N ASP A 140 11.84 -2.76 -12.09
CA ASP A 140 11.16 -1.86 -13.06
C ASP A 140 9.71 -2.25 -13.35
N ASP A 141 9.35 -3.52 -13.13
CA ASP A 141 8.01 -4.06 -13.44
C ASP A 141 7.74 -5.31 -12.57
N ILE A 142 6.49 -5.75 -12.57
CA ILE A 142 6.05 -7.01 -11.99
C ILE A 142 6.12 -8.15 -13.02
N PRO A 143 6.39 -9.40 -12.59
CA PRO A 143 6.36 -10.55 -13.47
C PRO A 143 4.91 -10.92 -13.84
N ALA A 144 4.76 -11.78 -14.84
CA ALA A 144 3.51 -12.50 -15.04
C ALA A 144 3.23 -13.44 -13.84
N GLY A 145 1.97 -13.84 -13.68
CA GLY A 145 1.56 -14.83 -12.68
C GLY A 145 1.47 -14.28 -11.25
N ILE A 146 1.19 -12.98 -11.08
CA ILE A 146 0.71 -12.46 -9.79
C ILE A 146 -0.66 -13.09 -9.51
N GLY A 147 -0.74 -13.89 -8.46
CA GLY A 147 -1.97 -14.62 -8.09
C GLY A 147 -2.78 -13.93 -6.99
N VAL A 148 -2.18 -12.95 -6.30
CA VAL A 148 -2.80 -12.24 -5.19
C VAL A 148 -2.51 -10.75 -5.28
N ILE A 149 -3.52 -9.93 -4.97
CA ILE A 149 -3.36 -8.51 -4.63
C ILE A 149 -3.74 -8.34 -3.16
N LEU A 150 -2.85 -7.74 -2.37
CA LEU A 150 -3.10 -7.37 -0.98
C LEU A 150 -3.16 -5.85 -0.88
N LEU A 151 -4.30 -5.32 -0.46
CA LEU A 151 -4.43 -3.93 -0.02
C LEU A 151 -4.11 -3.90 1.47
N LEU A 152 -2.99 -3.29 1.84
CA LEU A 152 -2.59 -3.07 3.22
C LEU A 152 -2.77 -1.58 3.49
N GLU A 153 -3.86 -1.22 4.14
CA GLU A 153 -4.30 0.17 4.22
C GLU A 153 -4.60 0.58 5.64
N ASP A 154 -4.22 1.81 5.98
CA ASP A 154 -4.61 2.44 7.23
C ASP A 154 -6.13 2.50 7.38
N GLU A 155 -6.57 2.11 8.57
CA GLU A 155 -7.93 2.30 9.04
C GLU A 155 -7.90 2.46 10.57
N HIS A 156 -7.98 3.70 11.03
CA HIS A 156 -7.84 4.02 12.45
C HIS A 156 -9.19 4.26 13.12
N ASP A 157 -9.24 4.05 14.44
CA ASP A 157 -10.25 4.66 15.29
C ASP A 157 -9.57 5.54 16.36
N GLU A 158 -10.38 6.19 17.18
CA GLU A 158 -9.91 7.08 18.26
C GLU A 158 -9.02 6.37 19.30
N ASN A 159 -9.02 5.03 19.32
CA ASN A 159 -8.22 4.23 20.22
C ASN A 159 -6.90 3.72 19.61
N SER A 160 -6.69 3.89 18.30
CA SER A 160 -5.44 3.54 17.63
C SER A 160 -4.26 4.32 18.25
N GLU A 161 -3.17 3.63 18.55
CA GLU A 161 -2.05 4.23 19.30
C GLU A 161 -1.38 5.37 18.52
N GLU A 162 -1.34 5.28 17.20
CA GLU A 162 -0.82 6.35 16.33
C GLU A 162 -1.57 7.67 16.50
N ILE A 163 -2.89 7.60 16.69
CA ILE A 163 -3.75 8.76 16.88
C ILE A 163 -3.69 9.23 18.34
N LYS A 164 -3.79 8.30 19.30
CA LYS A 164 -3.76 8.63 20.74
C LYS A 164 -2.45 9.26 21.19
N SER A 165 -1.32 8.78 20.68
CA SER A 165 0.00 9.33 21.02
C SER A 165 0.21 10.73 20.44
N GLY A 166 -0.58 11.13 19.44
CA GLY A 166 -0.39 12.36 18.67
C GLY A 166 0.82 12.32 17.74
N SER A 167 1.40 11.14 17.51
CA SER A 167 2.51 10.94 16.56
C SER A 167 2.05 11.22 15.13
N TRP A 168 0.79 10.88 14.83
CA TRP A 168 0.14 11.14 13.55
C TRP A 168 -1.18 11.88 13.76
N PRO A 169 -1.58 12.79 12.86
CA PRO A 169 -2.91 13.39 12.92
C PRO A 169 -3.99 12.33 12.65
N PRO A 170 -5.24 12.52 13.09
CA PRO A 170 -6.36 11.68 12.67
C PRO A 170 -6.46 11.62 11.14
N HIS A 171 -6.36 10.43 10.58
CA HIS A 171 -6.38 10.16 9.14
C HIS A 171 -6.90 8.74 8.89
N SER A 172 -7.37 8.46 7.68
CA SER A 172 -7.92 7.17 7.27
C SER A 172 -8.89 6.60 8.31
N MET A 173 -9.75 7.44 8.86
CA MET A 173 -10.60 7.05 9.99
C MET A 173 -11.65 6.04 9.55
N LYS A 174 -11.85 4.99 10.35
CA LYS A 174 -12.79 3.90 10.09
C LYS A 174 -14.19 4.42 9.80
N GLY A 175 -14.80 3.91 8.73
CA GLY A 175 -16.13 4.32 8.30
C GLY A 175 -16.19 5.68 7.62
N THR A 176 -15.05 6.34 7.39
CA THR A 176 -14.99 7.59 6.62
C THR A 176 -14.54 7.35 5.18
N PRO A 177 -14.90 8.24 4.24
CA PRO A 177 -14.38 8.17 2.87
C PRO A 177 -12.85 8.29 2.78
N GLY A 178 -12.19 8.86 3.79
CA GLY A 178 -10.74 9.00 3.87
C GLY A 178 -10.01 7.66 3.87
N ALA A 179 -10.59 6.64 4.50
CA ALA A 179 -10.03 5.29 4.63
C ALA A 179 -10.24 4.40 3.39
N LEU A 180 -10.98 4.87 2.39
CA LEU A 180 -11.26 4.08 1.18
C LEU A 180 -10.06 4.11 0.23
N THR A 181 -9.67 2.95 -0.29
CA THR A 181 -8.77 2.83 -1.44
C THR A 181 -9.21 3.79 -2.54
N ILE A 182 -8.29 4.55 -3.15
CA ILE A 182 -8.65 5.55 -4.16
C ILE A 182 -9.42 4.95 -5.34
N LYS A 183 -10.36 5.73 -5.88
CA LYS A 183 -11.25 5.30 -6.97
C LYS A 183 -10.51 4.69 -8.17
N PRO A 184 -9.42 5.28 -8.70
CA PRO A 184 -8.72 4.72 -9.86
C PRO A 184 -8.19 3.30 -9.65
N VAL A 185 -7.72 2.97 -8.44
CA VAL A 185 -7.26 1.62 -8.08
C VAL A 185 -8.46 0.69 -7.93
N ARG A 186 -9.55 1.12 -7.29
CA ARG A 186 -10.79 0.33 -7.20
C ARG A 186 -11.37 0.01 -8.57
N ASP A 187 -11.47 1.00 -9.46
CA ASP A 187 -11.96 0.82 -10.83
C ASP A 187 -11.09 -0.19 -11.60
N ALA A 188 -9.77 -0.12 -11.44
CA ALA A 188 -8.84 -1.09 -12.04
C ALA A 188 -9.05 -2.52 -11.50
N LEU A 189 -9.40 -2.64 -10.21
CA LEU A 189 -9.73 -3.91 -9.58
C LEU A 189 -11.11 -4.44 -10.03
N GLU A 190 -12.11 -3.59 -10.25
CA GLU A 190 -13.45 -4.02 -10.68
C GLU A 190 -13.46 -4.64 -12.08
N GLY A 191 -12.44 -4.37 -12.90
CA GLY A 191 -12.24 -5.01 -14.21
C GLY A 191 -11.89 -6.51 -14.18
N ARG A 192 -11.95 -7.17 -13.02
CA ARG A 192 -11.81 -8.63 -12.87
C ARG A 192 -12.96 -9.34 -13.58
N LYS A 193 -12.66 -10.08 -14.65
CA LYS A 193 -13.62 -10.96 -15.33
C LYS A 193 -13.75 -12.30 -14.62
#